data_AF-A0A1J5CFI3-F1
#
_entry.id   AF-A0A1J5CFI3-F1
#
_cell.length_a   1.000
_cell.length_b   1.000
_cell.length_c   1.000
_cell.angle_alpha   90.00
_cell.angle_beta   90.00
_cell.angle_gamma   90.00
#
_symmetry.space_group_name_H-M   'P 1'
#
loop_
_entity.id
_entity.type
_entity.pdbx_description
1 polymer ?
#
loop_
_entity_poly.entity_id
_entity_poly.type
_entity_poly.pdbx_seq_one_letter_code
_entity_poly.pdbx_strand_id
1 'polypeptide(L)'
;MDLKTKMIAILIAPKFQDDEAIFPAKFLRDHGADVRYIGLQRGTCHGKNTAVIPVDSLVSEVHPNEFDGLVIPGGGAPEFLRQSKEVLVFVKAFMDAGKPVAAICHGPQVLMSAKATAHRKMTCYPGIQDDLTNSGALYQDQEVVVDNNLITSRTPEDLPAFNQAFAKLLSQFDKDSPWVNATPSQAMEFAIANEIKSQKVYEALGKRTKDRLAKAKFKYLSEVERGHRVTLEGIFEKLYPGRKPEPRPFEQSGEAPEDIDPDGDIMKTLRVAIAAEEAANRLYQQFAAKVLNPKTKKVFQRLAEDELEHKSLLEMEYTLRTGSGMPSAVEKEPWWSQDLW
;
A
#
# COMPACT_ATOMS: atom_id res chain seq x y z
N MET A 1 -17.41 13.49 -11.04
CA MET A 1 -16.55 13.35 -9.85
C MET A 1 -16.74 14.61 -9.02
N ASP A 2 -17.09 14.51 -7.74
CA ASP A 2 -17.25 15.67 -6.83
C ASP A 2 -16.19 15.54 -5.73
N LEU A 3 -15.34 16.56 -5.56
CA LEU A 3 -14.23 16.60 -4.60
C LEU A 3 -14.39 17.71 -3.56
N LYS A 4 -15.58 18.30 -3.39
CA LYS A 4 -15.84 19.46 -2.51
C LYS A 4 -15.34 19.34 -1.06
N THR A 5 -15.19 18.13 -0.54
CA THR A 5 -14.74 17.88 0.84
C THR A 5 -13.28 17.47 0.94
N LYS A 6 -12.57 17.37 -0.19
CA LYS A 6 -11.20 16.87 -0.25
C LYS A 6 -10.21 18.02 -0.14
N MET A 7 -9.26 17.89 0.79
CA MET A 7 -8.11 18.78 0.91
C MET A 7 -6.86 18.10 0.36
N ILE A 8 -6.21 18.69 -0.64
CA ILE A 8 -5.09 18.07 -1.35
C ILE A 8 -3.83 18.91 -1.14
N ALA A 9 -2.74 18.26 -0.75
CA ALA A 9 -1.41 18.86 -0.70
C ALA A 9 -0.69 18.67 -2.05
N ILE A 10 -0.05 19.73 -2.55
CA ILE A 10 0.89 19.65 -3.68
C ILE A 10 2.25 20.14 -3.20
N LEU A 11 3.27 19.27 -3.24
CA LEU A 11 4.62 19.65 -2.84
C LEU A 11 5.27 20.54 -3.91
N ILE A 12 5.86 21.65 -3.48
CA ILE A 12 6.61 22.55 -4.36
C ILE A 12 7.97 22.93 -3.75
N ALA A 13 8.97 23.00 -4.63
CA ALA A 13 10.30 23.51 -4.33
C ALA A 13 10.84 24.17 -5.62
N PRO A 14 11.93 24.96 -5.56
CA PRO A 14 12.44 25.65 -6.74
C PRO A 14 12.64 24.70 -7.93
N LYS A 15 12.33 25.18 -9.13
CA LYS A 15 12.41 24.43 -10.39
C LYS A 15 11.39 23.29 -10.53
N PHE A 16 10.26 23.33 -9.82
CA PHE A 16 9.15 22.41 -10.13
C PHE A 16 8.71 22.58 -11.58
N GLN A 17 8.27 21.50 -12.23
CA GLN A 17 7.75 21.60 -13.60
C GLN A 17 6.38 22.29 -13.57
N ASP A 18 6.26 23.42 -14.29
CA ASP A 18 5.14 24.35 -14.16
C ASP A 18 3.77 23.66 -14.35
N ASP A 19 3.62 22.93 -15.45
CA ASP A 19 2.39 22.23 -15.82
C ASP A 19 2.00 21.14 -14.81
N GLU A 20 2.99 20.44 -14.26
CA GLU A 20 2.80 19.32 -13.33
C GLU A 20 2.36 19.77 -11.92
N ALA A 21 2.51 21.07 -11.60
CA ALA A 21 1.91 21.65 -10.40
C ALA A 21 0.59 22.36 -10.71
N ILE A 22 0.54 23.12 -11.81
CA ILE A 22 -0.60 24.00 -12.13
C ILE A 22 -1.79 23.21 -12.65
N PHE A 23 -1.61 22.28 -13.59
CA PHE A 23 -2.73 21.59 -14.21
C PHE A 23 -3.42 20.61 -13.25
N PRO A 24 -2.70 19.81 -12.43
CA PRO A 24 -3.36 19.04 -11.38
C PRO A 24 -4.12 19.93 -10.39
N ALA A 25 -3.53 21.03 -9.94
CA ALA A 25 -4.20 21.95 -9.02
C ALA A 25 -5.47 22.55 -9.63
N LYS A 26 -5.40 23.02 -10.88
CA LYS A 26 -6.56 23.55 -11.60
C LYS A 26 -7.63 22.48 -11.76
N PHE A 27 -7.26 21.29 -12.24
CA PHE A 27 -8.19 20.19 -12.46
C PHE A 27 -8.92 19.79 -11.17
N LEU A 28 -8.20 19.65 -10.06
CA LEU A 28 -8.77 19.28 -8.76
C LEU A 28 -9.69 20.39 -8.21
N ARG A 29 -9.31 21.66 -8.33
CA ARG A 29 -10.14 22.81 -7.94
C ARG A 29 -11.41 22.93 -8.78
N ASP A 30 -11.32 22.70 -10.09
CA ASP A 30 -12.48 22.69 -10.99
C ASP A 30 -13.49 21.59 -10.60
N HIS A 31 -13.04 20.53 -9.93
CA HIS A 31 -13.87 19.47 -9.34
C HIS A 31 -14.24 19.68 -7.86
N GLY A 32 -13.87 20.84 -7.28
CA GLY A 32 -14.29 21.27 -5.95
C GLY A 32 -13.28 21.08 -4.82
N ALA A 33 -12.12 20.46 -5.04
CA ALA A 33 -11.15 20.23 -3.97
C ALA A 33 -10.51 21.53 -3.45
N ASP A 34 -10.21 21.59 -2.14
CA ASP A 34 -9.28 22.59 -1.58
C ASP A 34 -7.85 22.11 -1.84
N VAL A 35 -7.08 22.87 -2.62
CA VAL A 35 -5.71 22.50 -3.01
C VAL A 35 -4.73 23.49 -2.42
N ARG A 36 -3.77 22.98 -1.64
CA ARG A 36 -2.71 23.75 -0.96
C ARG A 36 -1.33 23.40 -1.52
N TYR A 37 -0.56 24.43 -1.84
CA TYR A 37 0.84 24.29 -2.21
C TYR A 37 1.71 24.32 -0.95
N ILE A 38 2.37 23.19 -0.70
CA ILE A 38 3.18 22.96 0.49
C ILE A 38 4.66 23.08 0.10
N GLY A 39 5.35 24.05 0.69
CA GLY A 39 6.72 24.40 0.34
C GLY A 39 7.75 24.14 1.44
N LEU A 40 9.02 24.33 1.09
CA LEU A 40 10.14 24.30 2.04
C LEU A 40 10.43 25.66 2.70
N GLN A 41 10.00 26.75 2.07
CA GLN A 41 10.24 28.13 2.52
C GLN A 41 9.01 29.01 2.27
N ARG A 42 8.81 30.04 3.10
CA ARG A 42 7.68 30.98 2.97
C ARG A 42 7.90 31.91 1.77
N GLY A 43 6.80 32.44 1.24
CA GLY A 43 6.83 33.39 0.14
C GLY A 43 6.38 32.76 -1.17
N THR A 44 7.16 32.92 -2.23
CA THR A 44 6.84 32.38 -3.55
C THR A 44 7.87 31.36 -3.99
N CYS A 45 7.42 30.38 -4.77
CA CYS A 45 8.25 29.35 -5.37
C CYS A 45 8.26 29.53 -6.88
N HIS A 46 9.45 29.50 -7.48
CA HIS A 46 9.64 29.67 -8.92
C HIS A 46 9.71 28.29 -9.60
N GLY A 47 8.88 28.11 -10.63
CA GLY A 47 8.89 26.96 -11.51
C GLY A 47 10.14 26.93 -12.40
N LYS A 48 10.30 25.84 -13.15
CA LYS A 48 11.41 25.68 -14.10
C LYS A 48 11.36 26.72 -15.21
N ASN A 49 10.16 27.10 -15.66
CA ASN A 49 9.97 28.05 -16.74
C ASN A 49 9.59 29.44 -16.17
N THR A 50 8.31 29.78 -16.12
CA THR A 50 7.84 31.14 -15.81
C THR A 50 6.85 31.19 -14.64
N ALA A 51 6.38 30.05 -14.12
CA ALA A 51 5.42 30.04 -13.04
C ALA A 51 6.02 30.57 -11.74
N VAL A 52 5.20 31.34 -11.02
CA VAL A 52 5.48 31.80 -9.66
C VAL A 52 4.26 31.48 -8.83
N ILE A 53 4.41 30.57 -7.86
CA ILE A 53 3.31 30.07 -7.03
C ILE A 53 3.53 30.51 -5.58
N PRO A 54 2.53 31.11 -4.91
CA PRO A 54 2.62 31.37 -3.47
C PRO A 54 2.63 30.06 -2.68
N VAL A 55 3.48 29.99 -1.66
CA VAL A 55 3.53 28.87 -0.73
C VAL A 55 2.48 29.08 0.35
N ASP A 56 1.45 28.22 0.37
CA ASP A 56 0.34 28.32 1.32
C ASP A 56 0.80 27.99 2.75
N SER A 57 1.54 26.88 2.89
CA SER A 57 2.09 26.41 4.17
C SER A 57 3.46 25.75 4.00
N LEU A 58 4.27 25.74 5.05
CA LEU A 58 5.48 24.93 5.07
C LEU A 58 5.15 23.50 5.42
N VAL A 59 5.93 22.55 4.88
CA VAL A 59 5.83 21.13 5.27
C VAL A 59 6.03 20.94 6.79
N SER A 60 6.82 21.80 7.45
CA SER A 60 7.07 21.77 8.89
C SER A 60 5.91 22.29 9.74
N GLU A 61 4.88 22.88 9.13
CA GLU A 61 3.76 23.53 9.85
C GLU A 61 2.44 22.78 9.68
N VAL A 62 2.42 21.72 8.87
CA VAL A 62 1.20 20.96 8.54
C VAL A 62 1.34 19.50 8.90
N HIS A 63 0.23 18.87 9.25
CA HIS A 63 0.17 17.45 9.53
C HIS A 63 -0.43 16.67 8.36
N PRO A 64 0.10 15.48 8.00
CA PRO A 64 -0.46 14.63 6.93
C PRO A 64 -1.96 14.31 7.09
N ASN A 65 -2.49 14.37 8.32
CA ASN A 65 -3.90 14.09 8.63
C ASN A 65 -4.86 15.19 8.16
N GLU A 66 -4.37 16.39 7.90
CA GLU A 66 -5.19 17.50 7.41
C GLU A 66 -5.64 17.27 5.96
N PHE A 67 -4.89 16.47 5.21
CA PHE A 67 -5.09 16.27 3.77
C PHE A 67 -5.65 14.88 3.45
N ASP A 68 -6.48 14.83 2.42
CA ASP A 68 -7.06 13.65 1.80
C ASP A 68 -6.18 13.06 0.69
N GLY A 69 -5.26 13.83 0.12
CA GLY A 69 -4.35 13.34 -0.90
C GLY A 69 -3.12 14.21 -1.10
N LEU A 70 -2.14 13.65 -1.80
CA LEU A 70 -0.83 14.25 -2.03
C LEU A 70 -0.45 14.19 -3.51
N VAL A 71 0.01 15.30 -4.07
CA VAL A 71 0.62 15.37 -5.41
C VAL A 71 2.09 15.75 -5.28
N ILE A 72 2.95 15.05 -6.01
CA ILE A 72 4.39 15.27 -6.09
C ILE A 72 4.76 15.55 -7.56
N PRO A 73 4.83 16.83 -7.97
CA PRO A 73 5.30 17.23 -9.29
C PRO A 73 6.77 16.88 -9.51
N GLY A 74 7.18 16.84 -10.77
CA GLY A 74 8.55 16.69 -11.21
C GLY A 74 9.26 18.03 -11.47
N GLY A 75 10.07 18.06 -12.53
CA GLY A 75 11.06 19.11 -12.76
C GLY A 75 12.32 18.90 -11.89
N GLY A 76 12.99 19.99 -11.53
CA GLY A 76 14.12 19.96 -10.60
C GLY A 76 13.74 20.03 -9.12
N ALA A 77 12.47 20.27 -8.79
CA ALA A 77 11.99 20.35 -7.41
C ALA A 77 12.25 19.09 -6.56
N PRO A 78 12.06 17.85 -7.09
CA PRO A 78 12.28 16.63 -6.32
C PRO A 78 13.68 16.50 -5.73
N GLU A 79 14.71 17.05 -6.37
CA GLU A 79 16.09 17.05 -5.84
C GLU A 79 16.24 17.85 -4.53
N PHE A 80 15.44 18.89 -4.33
CA PHE A 80 15.40 19.64 -3.08
C PHE A 80 14.50 18.94 -2.05
N LEU A 81 13.32 18.50 -2.50
CA LEU A 81 12.31 17.85 -1.65
C LEU A 81 12.86 16.57 -1.00
N ARG A 82 13.59 15.76 -1.77
CA ARG A 82 14.11 14.46 -1.32
C ARG A 82 15.25 14.56 -0.30
N GLN A 83 15.78 15.75 -0.05
CA GLN A 83 16.81 16.03 0.96
C GLN A 83 16.22 16.54 2.28
N SER A 84 14.96 16.98 2.31
CA SER A 84 14.28 17.43 3.53
C SER A 84 13.72 16.24 4.30
N LYS A 85 14.13 16.08 5.56
CA LYS A 85 13.62 15.02 6.44
C LYS A 85 12.12 15.18 6.69
N GLU A 86 11.66 16.42 6.82
CA GLU A 86 10.25 16.77 7.03
C GLU A 86 9.39 16.32 5.84
N VAL A 87 9.85 16.55 4.61
CA VAL A 87 9.18 16.04 3.40
C VAL A 87 9.15 14.51 3.38
N LEU A 88 10.28 13.85 3.65
CA LEU A 88 10.33 12.38 3.63
C LEU A 88 9.37 11.77 4.66
N VAL A 89 9.30 12.32 5.88
CA VAL A 89 8.35 11.90 6.91
C VAL A 89 6.91 12.16 6.47
N PHE A 90 6.63 13.34 5.91
CA PHE A 90 5.30 13.71 5.43
C PHE A 90 4.81 12.74 4.34
N VAL A 91 5.63 12.50 3.32
CA VAL A 91 5.31 11.58 2.21
C VAL A 91 5.13 10.15 2.71
N LYS A 92 6.03 9.67 3.59
CA LYS A 92 5.95 8.32 4.15
C LYS A 92 4.66 8.11 4.94
N ALA A 93 4.21 9.13 5.68
CA ALA A 93 2.95 9.07 6.43
C ALA A 93 1.71 8.91 5.52
N PHE A 94 1.67 9.53 4.33
CA PHE A 94 0.59 9.28 3.37
C PHE A 94 0.61 7.84 2.86
N MET A 95 1.80 7.36 2.50
CA MET A 95 1.98 6.01 1.97
C MET A 95 1.60 4.94 3.02
N ASP A 96 2.02 5.11 4.26
CA ASP A 96 1.73 4.18 5.37
C ASP A 96 0.25 4.19 5.77
N ALA A 97 -0.41 5.34 5.65
CA ALA A 97 -1.85 5.47 5.90
C ALA A 97 -2.73 5.01 4.72
N GLY A 98 -2.13 4.57 3.61
CA GLY A 98 -2.87 4.19 2.39
C GLY A 98 -3.64 5.34 1.76
N LYS A 99 -3.22 6.60 2.00
CA LYS A 99 -3.86 7.78 1.42
C LYS A 99 -3.49 7.90 -0.06
N PRO A 100 -4.38 8.46 -0.91
CA PRO A 100 -4.08 8.78 -2.30
C PRO A 100 -2.81 9.63 -2.43
N VAL A 101 -1.83 9.12 -3.15
CA VAL A 101 -0.59 9.82 -3.54
C VAL A 101 -0.45 9.75 -5.05
N ALA A 102 -0.08 10.86 -5.68
CA ALA A 102 0.17 10.93 -7.10
C ALA A 102 1.53 11.60 -7.36
N ALA A 103 2.42 10.95 -8.11
CA ALA A 103 3.74 11.48 -8.43
C ALA A 103 4.04 11.40 -9.93
N ILE A 104 4.52 12.48 -10.53
CA ILE A 104 4.72 12.54 -11.99
C ILE A 104 6.15 12.94 -12.33
N CYS A 105 6.68 12.44 -13.46
CA CYS A 105 7.98 12.82 -13.99
C CYS A 105 9.11 12.50 -13.01
N HIS A 106 9.76 13.50 -12.43
CA HIS A 106 10.81 13.31 -11.41
C HIS A 106 10.24 13.18 -9.98
N GLY A 107 8.96 13.44 -9.77
CA GLY A 107 8.28 13.33 -8.48
C GLY A 107 8.54 12.01 -7.73
N PRO A 108 8.59 10.85 -8.41
CA PRO A 108 8.96 9.57 -7.79
C PRO A 108 10.31 9.56 -7.04
N GLN A 109 11.26 10.46 -7.32
CA GLN A 109 12.50 10.58 -6.54
C GLN A 109 12.26 10.83 -5.05
N VAL A 110 11.19 11.56 -4.71
CA VAL A 110 10.81 11.80 -3.32
C VAL A 110 10.34 10.50 -2.66
N LEU A 111 9.54 9.69 -3.37
CA LEU A 111 9.09 8.38 -2.89
C LEU A 111 10.26 7.41 -2.69
N MET A 112 11.24 7.43 -3.61
CA MET A 112 12.47 6.62 -3.49
C MET A 112 13.25 6.97 -2.22
N SER A 113 13.47 8.26 -1.97
CA SER A 113 14.15 8.72 -0.76
C SER A 113 13.33 8.46 0.51
N ALA A 114 12.00 8.47 0.42
CA ALA A 114 11.10 8.12 1.53
C ALA A 114 11.00 6.60 1.78
N LYS A 115 11.68 5.77 0.98
CA LYS A 115 11.65 4.30 1.05
C LYS A 115 10.23 3.75 0.91
N ALA A 116 9.47 4.32 -0.04
CA ALA A 116 8.07 3.99 -0.28
C ALA A 116 7.79 3.37 -1.66
N THR A 117 8.81 2.84 -2.34
CA THR A 117 8.72 2.36 -3.73
C THR A 117 8.90 0.85 -3.88
N ALA A 118 9.40 0.16 -2.86
CA ALA A 118 9.65 -1.28 -2.91
C ALA A 118 8.37 -2.04 -3.26
N HIS A 119 8.45 -2.89 -4.29
CA HIS A 119 7.37 -3.74 -4.82
C HIS A 119 6.17 -3.00 -5.42
N ARG A 120 6.25 -1.67 -5.58
CA ARG A 120 5.18 -0.88 -6.18
C ARG A 120 5.27 -0.88 -7.70
N LYS A 121 4.14 -1.02 -8.40
CA LYS A 121 4.06 -0.76 -9.84
C LYS A 121 4.10 0.75 -10.04
N MET A 122 5.09 1.24 -10.77
CA MET A 122 5.31 2.68 -10.92
C MET A 122 5.83 3.01 -12.31
N THR A 123 5.64 4.25 -12.73
CA THR A 123 6.35 4.85 -13.85
C THR A 123 7.00 6.16 -13.41
N CYS A 124 7.86 6.72 -14.26
CA CYS A 124 8.55 7.97 -13.99
C CYS A 124 9.08 8.58 -15.29
N TYR A 125 9.67 9.76 -15.18
CA TYR A 125 10.45 10.32 -16.28
C TYR A 125 11.54 9.33 -16.72
N PRO A 126 11.74 9.10 -18.04
CA PRO A 126 12.70 8.10 -18.53
C PRO A 126 14.11 8.26 -17.98
N GLY A 127 14.54 9.50 -17.72
CA GLY A 127 15.87 9.79 -17.17
C GLY A 127 16.14 9.30 -15.74
N ILE A 128 15.12 8.87 -15.00
CA ILE A 128 15.25 8.31 -13.65
C ILE A 128 14.72 6.87 -13.55
N GLN A 129 14.50 6.19 -14.67
CA GLN A 129 13.98 4.83 -14.71
C GLN A 129 14.87 3.85 -13.94
N ASP A 130 16.19 3.93 -14.13
CA ASP A 130 17.15 3.05 -13.45
C ASP A 130 17.16 3.30 -11.95
N ASP A 131 17.08 4.57 -11.52
CA ASP A 131 16.95 4.93 -10.10
C ASP A 131 15.67 4.32 -9.51
N LEU A 132 14.54 4.47 -10.22
CA LEU A 132 13.26 3.93 -9.79
C LEU A 132 13.32 2.41 -9.67
N THR A 133 13.91 1.72 -10.63
CA THR A 133 14.10 0.26 -10.62
C THR A 133 15.01 -0.15 -9.45
N ASN A 134 16.14 0.54 -9.26
CA ASN A 134 17.07 0.31 -8.16
C ASN A 134 16.47 0.59 -6.78
N SER A 135 15.39 1.37 -6.70
CA SER A 135 14.65 1.58 -5.46
C SER A 135 13.70 0.43 -5.09
N GLY A 136 13.61 -0.59 -5.95
CA GLY A 136 12.78 -1.79 -5.75
C GLY A 136 11.38 -1.70 -6.37
N ALA A 137 11.09 -0.65 -7.13
CA ALA A 137 9.83 -0.50 -7.87
C ALA A 137 9.80 -1.36 -9.14
N LEU A 138 8.59 -1.78 -9.51
CA LEU A 138 8.31 -2.45 -10.78
C LEU A 138 7.99 -1.40 -11.83
N TYR A 139 9.02 -0.92 -12.54
CA TYR A 139 8.86 0.10 -13.57
C TYR A 139 7.98 -0.40 -14.73
N GLN A 140 7.05 0.45 -15.17
CA GLN A 140 6.24 0.23 -16.36
C GLN A 140 6.28 1.49 -17.24
N ASP A 141 6.59 1.33 -18.51
CA ASP A 141 6.49 2.43 -19.48
C ASP A 141 5.04 2.60 -19.93
N GLN A 142 4.25 3.30 -19.12
CA GLN A 142 2.83 3.58 -19.36
C GLN A 142 2.54 5.06 -19.06
N GLU A 143 1.54 5.62 -19.73
CA GLU A 143 1.12 7.01 -19.48
C GLU A 143 0.69 7.23 -18.03
N VAL A 144 -0.01 6.25 -17.45
CA VAL A 144 -0.42 6.26 -16.05
C VAL A 144 -0.32 4.86 -15.49
N VAL A 145 0.30 4.73 -14.33
CA VAL A 145 0.35 3.49 -13.55
C VAL A 145 -0.43 3.72 -12.27
N VAL A 146 -1.41 2.87 -12.03
CA VAL A 146 -2.23 2.85 -10.82
C VAL A 146 -1.82 1.63 -10.00
N ASP A 147 -1.36 1.87 -8.78
CA ASP A 147 -1.03 0.84 -7.81
C ASP A 147 -1.64 1.18 -6.47
N ASN A 148 -2.84 0.64 -6.21
CA ASN A 148 -3.59 0.87 -4.98
C ASN A 148 -3.82 2.37 -4.71
N ASN A 149 -3.19 2.89 -3.66
CA ASN A 149 -3.27 4.29 -3.28
C ASN A 149 -2.26 5.20 -4.01
N LEU A 150 -1.47 4.68 -4.95
CA LEU A 150 -0.40 5.40 -5.64
C LEU A 150 -0.71 5.52 -7.15
N ILE A 151 -0.61 6.74 -7.67
CA ILE A 151 -0.69 7.07 -9.10
C ILE A 151 0.69 7.58 -9.55
N THR A 152 1.20 7.09 -10.68
CA THR A 152 2.40 7.67 -11.29
C THR A 152 2.26 7.87 -12.80
N SER A 153 2.96 8.88 -13.34
CA SER A 153 2.99 9.22 -14.77
C SER A 153 4.39 9.74 -15.17
N ARG A 154 4.71 9.74 -16.48
CA ARG A 154 6.09 9.95 -16.94
C ARG A 154 6.39 11.41 -17.25
N THR A 155 5.45 12.12 -17.86
CA THR A 155 5.72 13.41 -18.51
C THR A 155 4.48 14.33 -18.50
N PRO A 156 4.62 15.64 -18.78
CA PRO A 156 3.48 16.54 -18.89
C PRO A 156 2.41 16.09 -19.89
N GLU A 157 2.78 15.38 -20.94
CA GLU A 157 1.88 14.80 -21.93
C GLU A 157 0.87 13.81 -21.31
N ASP A 158 1.24 13.16 -20.21
CA ASP A 158 0.41 12.19 -19.50
C ASP A 158 -0.56 12.86 -18.49
N LEU A 159 -0.49 14.19 -18.31
CA LEU A 159 -1.31 14.92 -17.32
C LEU A 159 -2.83 14.68 -17.43
N PRO A 160 -3.43 14.55 -18.63
CA PRO A 160 -4.85 14.22 -18.74
C PRO A 160 -5.21 12.89 -18.05
N ALA A 161 -4.42 11.84 -18.30
CA ALA A 161 -4.62 10.51 -17.71
C ALA A 161 -4.31 10.52 -16.21
N PHE A 162 -3.19 11.16 -15.81
CA PHE A 162 -2.79 11.36 -14.42
C PHE A 162 -3.89 12.02 -13.58
N ASN A 163 -4.43 13.15 -14.07
CA ASN A 163 -5.45 13.94 -13.37
C ASN A 163 -6.76 13.17 -13.21
N GLN A 164 -7.20 12.48 -14.27
CA GLN A 164 -8.40 11.64 -14.20
C GLN A 164 -8.22 10.48 -13.22
N ALA A 165 -7.10 9.77 -13.27
CA ALA A 165 -6.83 8.64 -12.39
C ALA A 165 -6.78 9.07 -10.92
N PHE A 166 -6.10 10.18 -10.62
CA PHE A 166 -6.00 10.69 -9.26
C PHE A 166 -7.34 11.21 -8.72
N ALA A 167 -8.11 11.95 -9.52
CA ALA A 167 -9.43 12.41 -9.09
C ALA A 167 -10.42 11.25 -8.90
N LYS A 168 -10.34 10.21 -9.73
CA LYS A 168 -11.12 8.97 -9.54
C LYS A 168 -10.76 8.32 -8.20
N LEU A 169 -9.46 8.14 -7.93
CA LEU A 169 -8.98 7.59 -6.66
C LEU A 169 -9.44 8.44 -5.46
N LEU A 170 -9.33 9.76 -5.54
CA LEU A 170 -9.80 10.68 -4.49
C LEU A 170 -11.31 10.63 -4.26
N SER A 171 -12.10 10.45 -5.32
CA SER A 171 -13.56 10.34 -5.20
C SER A 171 -14.01 9.04 -4.52
N GLN A 172 -13.17 8.01 -4.59
CA GLN A 172 -13.39 6.71 -3.96
C GLN A 172 -12.77 6.65 -2.55
N PHE A 173 -11.74 7.46 -2.31
CA PHE A 173 -11.12 7.61 -1.01
C PHE A 173 -11.95 8.51 -0.12
N ASP A 174 -12.54 7.94 0.92
CA ASP A 174 -13.10 8.73 2.02
C ASP A 174 -12.19 8.57 3.25
N LYS A 175 -11.64 9.68 3.77
CA LYS A 175 -10.90 9.62 5.04
C LYS A 175 -11.82 9.26 6.20
N ASP A 176 -13.11 9.49 6.03
CA ASP A 176 -14.16 9.10 6.95
C ASP A 176 -14.83 7.76 6.58
N SER A 177 -14.36 7.14 5.50
CA SER A 177 -14.79 5.82 4.99
C SER A 177 -14.80 4.80 6.12
N PRO A 178 -15.80 3.91 6.26
CA PRO A 178 -15.80 2.80 7.23
C PRO A 178 -14.73 1.72 6.94
N TRP A 179 -13.65 2.06 6.25
CA TRP A 179 -12.46 1.24 6.06
C TRP A 179 -11.23 1.95 6.69
N VAL A 180 -11.29 3.28 6.78
CA VAL A 180 -10.46 4.13 7.66
C VAL A 180 -11.11 4.26 9.05
N ASN A 181 -12.45 4.21 9.09
CA ASN A 181 -13.38 4.24 10.21
C ASN A 181 -14.16 2.91 10.38
N ALA A 182 -13.59 1.77 9.96
CA ALA A 182 -14.26 0.47 10.12
C ALA A 182 -14.78 0.31 11.54
N THR A 183 -16.08 0.03 11.66
CA THR A 183 -16.60 -0.33 12.97
C THR A 183 -15.82 -1.55 13.44
N PRO A 184 -15.54 -1.72 14.74
CA PRO A 184 -14.73 -2.86 15.18
C PRO A 184 -15.32 -4.21 14.73
N SER A 185 -16.64 -4.30 14.51
CA SER A 185 -17.31 -5.46 13.90
C SER A 185 -16.87 -5.70 12.45
N GLN A 186 -16.83 -4.68 11.61
CA GLN A 186 -16.42 -4.80 10.21
C GLN A 186 -14.95 -5.21 10.12
N ALA A 187 -14.06 -4.59 10.91
CA ALA A 187 -12.65 -4.99 10.98
C ALA A 187 -12.48 -6.47 11.37
N MET A 188 -13.30 -6.94 12.31
CA MET A 188 -13.31 -8.36 12.69
C MET A 188 -13.88 -9.26 11.60
N GLU A 189 -14.94 -8.86 10.89
CA GLU A 189 -15.48 -9.60 9.74
C GLU A 189 -14.45 -9.76 8.61
N PHE A 190 -13.59 -8.76 8.38
CA PHE A 190 -12.48 -8.85 7.44
C PHE A 190 -11.36 -9.76 7.93
N ALA A 191 -10.99 -9.67 9.21
CA ALA A 191 -10.02 -10.59 9.79
C ALA A 191 -10.51 -12.05 9.65
N ILE A 192 -11.78 -12.32 9.99
CA ILE A 192 -12.40 -13.64 9.82
C ILE A 192 -12.35 -14.09 8.36
N ALA A 193 -12.65 -13.20 7.41
CA ALA A 193 -12.58 -13.52 5.99
C ALA A 193 -11.15 -13.85 5.51
N ASN A 194 -10.15 -13.17 6.07
CA ASN A 194 -8.74 -13.43 5.78
C ASN A 194 -8.32 -14.82 6.30
N GLU A 195 -8.65 -15.16 7.54
CA GLU A 195 -8.39 -16.49 8.11
C GLU A 195 -9.05 -17.63 7.30
N ILE A 196 -10.31 -17.44 6.90
CA ILE A 196 -11.02 -18.43 6.04
C ILE A 196 -10.23 -18.68 4.75
N LYS A 197 -9.69 -17.61 4.18
CA LYS A 197 -8.99 -17.67 2.92
C LYS A 197 -7.61 -18.32 3.08
N SER A 198 -6.82 -17.90 4.05
CA SER A 198 -5.52 -18.52 4.35
C SER A 198 -5.66 -20.01 4.68
N GLN A 199 -6.68 -20.38 5.47
CA GLN A 199 -7.01 -21.78 5.74
C GLN A 199 -7.22 -22.58 4.44
N LYS A 200 -8.02 -22.05 3.51
CA LYS A 200 -8.28 -22.70 2.21
C LYS A 200 -7.02 -22.84 1.36
N VAL A 201 -6.14 -21.84 1.36
CA VAL A 201 -4.84 -21.89 0.68
C VAL A 201 -4.03 -23.06 1.22
N TYR A 202 -3.85 -23.14 2.55
CA TYR A 202 -3.08 -24.21 3.16
C TYR A 202 -3.67 -25.61 2.96
N GLU A 203 -5.00 -25.75 3.01
CA GLU A 203 -5.67 -27.00 2.68
C GLU A 203 -5.39 -27.44 1.24
N ALA A 204 -5.45 -26.50 0.29
CA ALA A 204 -5.19 -26.77 -1.12
C ALA A 204 -3.72 -27.21 -1.33
N LEU A 205 -2.77 -26.47 -0.74
CA LEU A 205 -1.34 -26.79 -0.83
C LEU A 205 -1.02 -28.15 -0.20
N GLY A 206 -1.57 -28.44 0.99
CA GLY A 206 -1.37 -29.72 1.69
C GLY A 206 -1.98 -30.93 0.97
N LYS A 207 -3.09 -30.75 0.24
CA LYS A 207 -3.69 -31.83 -0.57
C LYS A 207 -2.85 -32.18 -1.79
N ARG A 208 -2.27 -31.17 -2.42
CA ARG A 208 -1.59 -31.29 -3.71
C ARG A 208 -0.09 -31.66 -3.57
N THR A 209 0.59 -31.30 -2.47
CA THR A 209 2.03 -31.62 -2.31
C THR A 209 2.29 -33.10 -1.96
N LYS A 210 3.29 -33.70 -2.62
CA LYS A 210 3.81 -35.06 -2.32
C LYS A 210 4.85 -35.09 -1.19
N ASP A 211 5.42 -33.95 -0.82
CA ASP A 211 6.43 -33.86 0.24
C ASP A 211 5.77 -34.05 1.61
N ARG A 212 6.19 -35.10 2.35
CA ARG A 212 5.58 -35.47 3.64
C ARG A 212 5.74 -34.39 4.70
N LEU A 213 6.86 -33.67 4.72
CA LEU A 213 7.14 -32.62 5.69
C LEU A 213 6.36 -31.36 5.36
N ALA A 214 6.37 -30.93 4.09
CA ALA A 214 5.58 -29.77 3.64
C ALA A 214 4.07 -30.01 3.85
N LYS A 215 3.59 -31.22 3.56
CA LYS A 215 2.20 -31.62 3.82
C LYS A 215 1.83 -31.50 5.29
N ALA A 216 2.69 -31.95 6.20
CA ALA A 216 2.47 -31.82 7.63
C ALA A 216 2.43 -30.36 8.07
N LYS A 217 3.31 -29.52 7.51
CA LYS A 217 3.35 -28.07 7.80
C LYS A 217 2.12 -27.32 7.29
N PHE A 218 1.69 -27.54 6.04
CA PHE A 218 0.47 -26.90 5.53
C PHE A 218 -0.77 -27.36 6.28
N LYS A 219 -0.83 -28.63 6.69
CA LYS A 219 -1.89 -29.10 7.58
C LYS A 219 -1.86 -28.37 8.92
N TYR A 220 -0.68 -28.22 9.52
CA TYR A 220 -0.52 -27.45 10.76
C TYR A 220 -0.99 -26.00 10.60
N LEU A 221 -0.50 -25.28 9.59
CA LEU A 221 -0.87 -23.88 9.33
C LEU A 221 -2.37 -23.74 9.09
N SER A 222 -2.97 -24.62 8.28
CA SER A 222 -4.43 -24.66 8.10
C SER A 222 -5.20 -24.82 9.43
N GLU A 223 -4.71 -25.67 10.34
CA GLU A 223 -5.32 -25.84 11.66
C GLU A 223 -5.15 -24.59 12.54
N VAL A 224 -4.05 -23.86 12.39
CA VAL A 224 -3.80 -22.59 13.10
C VAL A 224 -4.73 -21.48 12.57
N GLU A 225 -4.81 -21.25 11.27
CA GLU A 225 -5.75 -20.27 10.66
C GLU A 225 -7.20 -20.55 11.08
N ARG A 226 -7.57 -21.84 11.13
CA ARG A 226 -8.89 -22.24 11.64
C ARG A 226 -9.07 -21.85 13.11
N GLY A 227 -8.03 -21.99 13.92
CA GLY A 227 -8.00 -21.58 15.33
C GLY A 227 -8.14 -20.06 15.50
N HIS A 228 -7.44 -19.28 14.69
CA HIS A 228 -7.57 -17.82 14.62
C HIS A 228 -8.99 -17.41 14.23
N ARG A 229 -9.55 -18.01 13.17
CA ARG A 229 -10.94 -17.80 12.75
C ARG A 229 -11.93 -18.04 13.88
N VAL A 230 -11.85 -19.20 14.54
CA VAL A 230 -12.74 -19.54 15.67
C VAL A 230 -12.58 -18.54 16.82
N THR A 231 -11.35 -18.11 17.10
CA THR A 231 -11.08 -17.08 18.11
C THR A 231 -11.74 -15.76 17.75
N LEU A 232 -11.58 -15.31 16.52
CA LEU A 232 -12.17 -14.08 16.01
C LEU A 232 -13.71 -14.14 16.00
N GLU A 233 -14.30 -15.24 15.53
CA GLU A 233 -15.75 -15.47 15.55
C GLU A 233 -16.30 -15.44 16.99
N GLY A 234 -15.60 -16.09 17.93
CA GLY A 234 -15.98 -16.10 19.35
C GLY A 234 -15.83 -14.74 20.04
N ILE A 235 -14.84 -13.93 19.64
CA ILE A 235 -14.73 -12.55 20.10
C ILE A 235 -15.83 -11.69 19.48
N PHE A 236 -16.16 -11.90 18.21
CA PHE A 236 -17.20 -11.16 17.51
C PHE A 236 -18.56 -11.38 18.18
N GLU A 237 -18.92 -12.63 18.47
CA GLU A 237 -20.17 -12.98 19.15
C GLU A 237 -20.24 -12.35 20.56
N LYS A 238 -19.13 -12.30 21.29
CA LYS A 238 -19.06 -11.64 22.60
C LYS A 238 -19.21 -10.12 22.53
N LEU A 239 -18.63 -9.48 21.50
CA LEU A 239 -18.70 -8.03 21.30
C LEU A 239 -20.02 -7.60 20.68
N TYR A 240 -20.67 -8.49 19.92
CA TYR A 240 -21.92 -8.24 19.19
C TYR A 240 -22.94 -9.36 19.43
N PRO A 241 -23.49 -9.50 20.66
CA PRO A 241 -24.43 -10.57 20.99
C PRO A 241 -25.65 -10.60 20.06
N GLY A 242 -26.00 -11.79 19.56
CA GLY A 242 -27.13 -11.98 18.65
C GLY A 242 -26.85 -11.62 17.19
N ARG A 243 -25.65 -11.11 16.86
CA ARG A 243 -25.20 -10.91 15.49
C ARG A 243 -24.22 -12.01 15.10
N LYS A 244 -24.42 -12.62 13.93
CA LYS A 244 -23.41 -13.48 13.31
C LYS A 244 -22.46 -12.63 12.46
N PRO A 245 -21.15 -12.94 12.44
CA PRO A 245 -20.25 -12.27 11.53
C PRO A 245 -20.68 -12.59 10.09
N GLU A 246 -20.60 -11.59 9.22
CA GLU A 246 -20.75 -11.75 7.77
C GLU A 246 -19.37 -11.54 7.13
N PRO A 247 -18.53 -12.59 7.03
CA PRO A 247 -17.19 -12.44 6.48
C PRO A 247 -17.29 -12.05 5.02
N ARG A 248 -16.66 -10.93 4.67
CA ARG A 248 -16.61 -10.44 3.28
C ARG A 248 -15.17 -10.52 2.80
N PRO A 249 -14.90 -11.27 1.73
CA PRO A 249 -13.58 -11.26 1.11
C PRO A 249 -13.21 -9.82 0.73
N PHE A 250 -11.97 -9.45 0.97
CA PHE A 250 -11.45 -8.20 0.47
C PHE A 250 -11.11 -8.37 -1.02
N GLU A 251 -11.68 -7.54 -1.90
CA GLU A 251 -11.54 -7.65 -3.36
C GLU A 251 -10.06 -7.61 -3.81
N GLN A 252 -9.20 -6.92 -3.06
CA GLN A 252 -7.75 -6.84 -3.29
C GLN A 252 -6.92 -7.85 -2.50
N SER A 253 -7.54 -8.76 -1.75
CA SER A 253 -6.75 -9.77 -1.00
C SER A 253 -6.09 -10.76 -1.95
N GLY A 254 -6.59 -10.87 -3.16
CA GLY A 254 -6.16 -11.81 -4.15
C GLY A 254 -6.61 -13.24 -3.92
N GLU A 255 -7.31 -13.84 -4.86
CA GLU A 255 -7.58 -15.27 -4.89
C GLU A 255 -6.29 -16.10 -4.71
N ALA A 256 -6.43 -17.25 -4.08
CA ALA A 256 -5.37 -18.25 -4.16
C ALA A 256 -5.17 -18.54 -5.66
N PRO A 257 -3.95 -18.46 -6.19
CA PRO A 257 -3.75 -18.68 -7.61
C PRO A 257 -4.18 -20.11 -7.90
N GLU A 258 -5.21 -20.28 -8.73
CA GLU A 258 -5.78 -21.61 -8.97
C GLU A 258 -4.73 -22.58 -9.56
N ASP A 259 -3.74 -22.00 -10.27
CA ASP A 259 -2.68 -22.67 -11.04
C ASP A 259 -1.39 -22.95 -10.27
N ILE A 260 -1.35 -22.86 -8.94
CA ILE A 260 -0.18 -23.37 -8.21
C ILE A 260 -0.15 -24.88 -8.38
N ASP A 261 0.83 -25.37 -9.14
CA ASP A 261 1.30 -26.75 -9.09
C ASP A 261 2.31 -26.91 -7.94
N PRO A 262 1.90 -27.39 -6.75
CA PRO A 262 2.84 -27.61 -5.65
C PRO A 262 3.66 -28.89 -5.82
N ASP A 263 3.46 -29.65 -6.90
CA ASP A 263 4.40 -30.69 -7.35
C ASP A 263 5.53 -30.11 -8.24
N GLY A 264 5.31 -28.96 -8.89
CA GLY A 264 6.25 -28.35 -9.85
C GLY A 264 7.35 -27.48 -9.23
N ASP A 265 7.01 -26.69 -8.20
CA ASP A 265 8.00 -25.87 -7.46
C ASP A 265 7.55 -25.58 -6.01
N ILE A 266 8.07 -26.37 -5.06
CA ILE A 266 7.86 -26.17 -3.62
C ILE A 266 8.39 -24.81 -3.13
N MET A 267 9.44 -24.28 -3.76
CA MET A 267 10.04 -22.98 -3.40
C MET A 267 9.14 -21.83 -3.80
N LYS A 268 8.46 -21.97 -4.93
CA LYS A 268 7.34 -21.09 -5.25
C LYS A 268 6.29 -21.19 -4.19
N THR A 269 5.81 -22.39 -3.88
CA THR A 269 4.70 -22.57 -2.96
C THR A 269 4.95 -21.89 -1.59
N LEU A 270 6.18 -22.05 -1.06
CA LEU A 270 6.61 -21.36 0.15
C LEU A 270 6.61 -19.83 0.01
N ARG A 271 7.00 -19.30 -1.16
CA ARG A 271 6.92 -17.86 -1.45
C ARG A 271 5.49 -17.31 -1.43
N VAL A 272 4.46 -18.07 -1.87
CA VAL A 272 3.04 -17.61 -1.74
C VAL A 272 2.75 -17.40 -0.28
N ALA A 273 3.05 -18.44 0.50
CA ALA A 273 2.60 -18.55 1.86
C ALA A 273 3.24 -17.41 2.65
N ILE A 274 4.55 -17.21 2.49
CA ILE A 274 5.29 -16.11 3.14
C ILE A 274 4.72 -14.74 2.77
N ALA A 275 4.38 -14.50 1.50
CA ALA A 275 3.79 -13.23 1.08
C ALA A 275 2.38 -13.02 1.67
N ALA A 276 1.58 -14.10 1.78
CA ALA A 276 0.26 -14.06 2.39
C ALA A 276 0.34 -13.78 3.90
N GLU A 277 1.25 -14.45 4.61
CA GLU A 277 1.54 -14.19 6.04
C GLU A 277 1.98 -12.74 6.27
N GLU A 278 2.85 -12.22 5.40
CA GLU A 278 3.31 -10.84 5.51
C GLU A 278 2.18 -9.81 5.26
N ALA A 279 1.29 -10.09 4.31
CA ALA A 279 0.12 -9.26 4.06
C ALA A 279 -0.86 -9.28 5.25
N ALA A 280 -1.12 -10.46 5.82
CA ALA A 280 -1.97 -10.65 6.99
C ALA A 280 -1.39 -9.93 8.23
N ASN A 281 -0.08 -10.07 8.48
CA ASN A 281 0.63 -9.37 9.54
C ASN A 281 0.44 -7.84 9.43
N ARG A 282 0.68 -7.26 8.25
CA ARG A 282 0.49 -5.82 8.02
C ARG A 282 -0.95 -5.39 8.29
N LEU A 283 -1.93 -6.18 7.83
CA LEU A 283 -3.34 -5.91 8.04
C LEU A 283 -3.68 -5.88 9.54
N TYR A 284 -3.21 -6.85 10.31
CA TYR A 284 -3.46 -6.93 11.75
C TYR A 284 -2.74 -5.84 12.54
N GLN A 285 -1.54 -5.43 12.13
CA GLN A 285 -0.88 -4.24 12.70
C GLN A 285 -1.71 -2.97 12.48
N GLN A 286 -2.28 -2.79 11.28
CA GLN A 286 -3.16 -1.66 10.99
C GLN A 286 -4.45 -1.70 11.82
N PHE A 287 -5.07 -2.87 11.99
CA PHE A 287 -6.24 -3.02 12.86
C PHE A 287 -5.91 -2.75 14.33
N ALA A 288 -4.79 -3.26 14.83
CA ALA A 288 -4.32 -2.98 16.19
C ALA A 288 -4.06 -1.48 16.43
N ALA A 289 -3.57 -0.75 15.43
CA ALA A 289 -3.36 0.68 15.52
C ALA A 289 -4.67 1.48 15.61
N LYS A 290 -5.72 1.03 14.91
CA LYS A 290 -7.00 1.74 14.78
C LYS A 290 -8.00 1.42 15.89
N VAL A 291 -7.93 0.25 16.53
CA VAL A 291 -8.93 -0.19 17.51
C VAL A 291 -8.69 0.43 18.88
N LEU A 292 -9.71 1.12 19.40
CA LEU A 292 -9.67 1.81 20.70
C LEU A 292 -9.85 0.85 21.90
N ASN A 293 -10.54 -0.28 21.73
CA ASN A 293 -10.77 -1.24 22.82
C ASN A 293 -9.46 -1.99 23.15
N PRO A 294 -8.92 -1.90 24.39
CA PRO A 294 -7.64 -2.51 24.72
C PRO A 294 -7.59 -4.04 24.60
N LYS A 295 -8.72 -4.73 24.83
CA LYS A 295 -8.80 -6.19 24.70
C LYS A 295 -8.76 -6.61 23.24
N THR A 296 -9.56 -5.94 22.40
CA THR A 296 -9.58 -6.19 20.95
C THR A 296 -8.26 -5.80 20.29
N LYS A 297 -7.64 -4.71 20.72
CA LYS A 297 -6.30 -4.31 20.27
C LYS A 297 -5.27 -5.39 20.56
N LYS A 298 -5.26 -5.97 21.77
CA LYS A 298 -4.36 -7.09 22.12
C LYS A 298 -4.58 -8.32 21.25
N VAL A 299 -5.82 -8.60 20.83
CA VAL A 299 -6.12 -9.70 19.92
C VAL A 299 -5.48 -9.46 18.56
N PHE A 300 -5.64 -8.27 17.97
CA PHE A 300 -5.00 -7.96 16.69
C PHE A 300 -3.48 -7.91 16.78
N GLN A 301 -2.92 -7.45 17.90
CA GLN A 301 -1.47 -7.53 18.13
C GLN A 301 -1.01 -8.98 18.19
N ARG A 302 -1.76 -9.85 18.88
CA ARG A 302 -1.42 -11.26 18.97
C ARG A 302 -1.52 -11.97 17.63
N LEU A 303 -2.58 -11.73 16.85
CA LEU A 303 -2.70 -12.26 15.50
C LEU A 303 -1.54 -11.79 14.61
N ALA A 304 -1.15 -10.51 14.68
CA ALA A 304 0.03 -10.04 13.97
C ALA A 304 1.32 -10.77 14.39
N GLU A 305 1.52 -11.04 15.68
CA GLU A 305 2.64 -11.85 16.16
C GLU A 305 2.58 -13.28 15.61
N ASP A 306 1.41 -13.91 15.64
CA ASP A 306 1.21 -15.27 15.15
C ASP A 306 1.52 -15.37 13.64
N GLU A 307 1.08 -14.42 12.80
CA GLU A 307 1.45 -14.39 11.36
C GLU A 307 2.95 -14.19 11.13
N LEU A 308 3.64 -13.48 12.03
CA LEU A 308 5.10 -13.34 11.95
C LEU A 308 5.81 -14.64 12.31
N GLU A 309 5.29 -15.40 13.28
CA GLU A 309 5.78 -16.74 13.64
C GLU A 309 5.54 -17.73 12.48
N HIS A 310 4.37 -17.69 11.83
CA HIS A 310 4.05 -18.48 10.64
C HIS A 310 5.02 -18.19 9.49
N LYS A 311 5.20 -16.90 9.18
CA LYS A 311 6.18 -16.44 8.20
C LYS A 311 7.56 -17.00 8.52
N SER A 312 8.01 -16.89 9.77
CA SER A 312 9.33 -17.38 10.20
C SER A 312 9.48 -18.89 10.02
N LEU A 313 8.44 -19.67 10.32
CA LEU A 313 8.43 -21.13 10.10
C LEU A 313 8.55 -21.50 8.61
N LEU A 314 7.88 -20.74 7.74
CA LEU A 314 7.93 -20.92 6.30
C LEU A 314 9.28 -20.47 5.72
N GLU A 315 9.86 -19.36 6.20
CA GLU A 315 11.18 -18.85 5.80
C GLU A 315 12.31 -19.80 6.23
N MET A 316 12.19 -20.40 7.42
CA MET A 316 13.13 -21.44 7.87
C MET A 316 13.06 -22.66 6.96
N GLU A 317 11.86 -23.09 6.56
CA GLU A 317 11.68 -24.19 5.60
C GLU A 317 12.27 -23.85 4.24
N TYR A 318 12.04 -22.62 3.76
CA TYR A 318 12.62 -22.11 2.53
C TYR A 318 14.15 -22.22 2.60
N THR A 319 14.74 -21.69 3.68
CA THR A 319 16.19 -21.65 3.90
C THR A 319 16.82 -23.04 3.99
N LEU A 320 16.19 -23.97 4.70
CA LEU A 320 16.65 -25.35 4.81
C LEU A 320 16.69 -26.06 3.45
N ARG A 321 15.80 -25.69 2.52
CA ARG A 321 15.74 -26.29 1.18
C ARG A 321 16.68 -25.63 0.18
N THR A 322 16.97 -24.34 0.31
CA THR A 322 17.86 -23.61 -0.61
C THR A 322 19.32 -23.58 -0.17
N GLY A 323 19.62 -23.82 1.11
CA GLY A 323 20.97 -23.65 1.67
C GLY A 323 21.41 -22.17 1.77
N SER A 324 20.54 -21.26 1.36
CA SER A 324 20.65 -19.81 1.43
C SER A 324 19.36 -19.25 2.01
N GLY A 325 19.44 -18.15 2.75
CA GLY A 325 18.23 -17.47 3.25
C GLY A 325 17.26 -17.15 2.12
N MET A 326 15.99 -16.90 2.47
CA MET A 326 15.07 -16.30 1.51
C MET A 326 15.76 -15.08 0.89
N PRO A 327 15.79 -14.93 -0.44
CA PRO A 327 16.32 -13.72 -1.01
C PRO A 327 15.56 -12.56 -0.38
N SER A 328 16.26 -11.55 0.16
CA SER A 328 15.59 -10.34 0.64
C SER A 328 14.63 -9.90 -0.45
N ALA A 329 13.43 -9.40 -0.12
CA ALA A 329 12.33 -9.19 -1.06
C ALA A 329 12.71 -8.55 -2.43
N VAL A 330 13.85 -7.85 -2.50
CA VAL A 330 14.63 -7.51 -3.71
C VAL A 330 14.82 -8.65 -4.74
N GLU A 331 14.74 -9.93 -4.38
CA GLU A 331 14.94 -11.07 -5.29
C GLU A 331 13.72 -12.01 -5.36
N LYS A 332 12.84 -11.69 -6.31
CA LYS A 332 11.73 -12.50 -6.86
C LYS A 332 10.51 -12.70 -5.96
N GLU A 333 9.55 -11.77 -6.09
CA GLU A 333 8.14 -12.08 -5.89
C GLU A 333 7.75 -13.35 -6.69
N PRO A 334 6.93 -14.23 -6.11
CA PRO A 334 6.44 -15.39 -6.84
C PRO A 334 5.38 -14.99 -7.89
N TRP A 335 5.41 -15.64 -9.07
CA TRP A 335 4.59 -15.32 -10.29
C TRP A 335 3.06 -15.15 -10.13
N TRP A 336 2.48 -15.36 -8.96
CA TRP A 336 1.03 -15.22 -8.76
C TRP A 336 0.60 -14.02 -7.92
N SER A 337 1.54 -13.18 -7.49
CA SER A 337 1.19 -11.80 -7.11
C SER A 337 0.70 -10.98 -8.33
N GLN A 338 0.69 -11.59 -9.53
CA GLN A 338 0.35 -10.95 -10.80
C GLN A 338 -1.14 -10.94 -11.14
N ASP A 339 -1.97 -11.84 -10.59
CA ASP A 339 -3.35 -12.01 -11.10
C ASP A 339 -4.47 -11.40 -10.25
N LEU A 340 -4.16 -10.70 -9.15
CA LEU A 340 -5.18 -10.06 -8.32
C LEU A 340 -4.87 -8.62 -7.92
N TRP A 341 -4.68 -7.79 -8.93
CA TRP A 341 -4.75 -6.34 -8.79
C TRP A 341 -5.60 -5.76 -9.90
#